data_AF-A0A972ZNX4-F1
#
_entry.id   AF-A0A972ZNX4-F1
#
_cell.length_a   1.000
_cell.length_b   1.000
_cell.length_c   1.000
_cell.angle_alpha   90.00
_cell.angle_beta   90.00
_cell.angle_gamma   90.00
#
_symmetry.space_group_name_H-M   'P 1'
#
loop_
_entity.id
_entity.type
_entity.pdbx_description
1 polymer ?
#
loop_
_entity_poly.entity_id
_entity_poly.type
_entity_poly.pdbx_seq_one_letter_code
_entity_poly.pdbx_strand_id
1 'polypeptide(L)'
;MPNEEYVHFKGFSGSDRTMEERKKVWLEISDNLTEPKFDAMMAKSKSRQASVPQVGTMAPDFTIERLSRDRKRTGDYVTLSALRGKPVALCFGSYT
;
A
#
# COMPACT_ATOMS: atom_id res chain seq x y z
N MET A 1 22.00 -2.44 16.34
CA MET A 1 22.57 -3.68 15.79
C MET A 1 21.54 -4.28 14.84
N PRO A 2 21.91 -4.84 13.68
CA PRO A 2 20.96 -5.57 12.83
C PRO A 2 20.35 -6.71 13.64
N ASN A 3 19.04 -6.96 13.52
CA ASN A 3 18.45 -8.15 14.14
C ASN A 3 19.05 -9.41 13.46
N GLU A 4 19.73 -10.26 14.22
CA GLU A 4 20.45 -11.45 13.70
C GLU A 4 19.49 -12.39 12.94
N GLU A 5 18.24 -12.45 13.38
CA GLU A 5 17.17 -13.26 12.81
C GLU A 5 16.88 -12.92 11.34
N TYR A 6 17.12 -11.67 10.90
CA TYR A 6 16.78 -11.20 9.55
C TYR A 6 17.99 -10.99 8.63
N VAL A 7 19.19 -11.37 9.06
CA VAL A 7 20.43 -11.21 8.25
C VAL A 7 20.33 -11.98 6.93
N HIS A 8 19.59 -13.09 6.90
CA HIS A 8 19.37 -13.91 5.71
C HIS A 8 18.41 -13.27 4.68
N PHE A 9 17.66 -12.22 5.06
CA PHE A 9 16.87 -11.40 4.13
C PHE A 9 17.70 -10.28 3.47
N LYS A 10 18.98 -10.13 3.82
CA LYS A 10 19.85 -9.11 3.21
C LYS A 10 20.01 -9.39 1.71
N GLY A 11 19.55 -8.45 0.88
CA GLY A 11 19.56 -8.61 -0.59
C GLY A 11 18.38 -9.42 -1.14
N PHE A 12 17.38 -9.75 -0.32
CA PHE A 12 16.14 -10.37 -0.79
C PHE A 12 15.38 -9.41 -1.72
N SER A 13 15.11 -9.87 -2.94
CA SER A 13 14.11 -9.27 -3.82
C SER A 13 12.94 -10.23 -4.00
N GLY A 14 11.74 -9.78 -3.67
CA GLY A 14 10.52 -10.55 -3.89
C GLY A 14 10.11 -10.67 -5.37
N SER A 15 10.72 -9.90 -6.28
CA SER A 15 10.38 -9.93 -7.72
C SER A 15 10.79 -11.23 -8.42
N ASP A 16 11.85 -11.88 -7.93
CA ASP A 16 12.51 -12.98 -8.64
C ASP A 16 12.13 -14.36 -8.06
N ARG A 17 11.12 -14.38 -7.18
CA ARG A 17 10.73 -15.52 -6.36
C ARG A 17 9.33 -16.01 -6.68
N THR A 18 9.12 -17.31 -6.51
CA THR A 18 7.79 -17.91 -6.67
C THR A 18 6.86 -17.44 -5.55
N MET A 19 5.55 -17.58 -5.75
CA MET A 19 4.57 -17.19 -4.73
C MET A 19 4.69 -18.03 -3.45
N GLU A 20 5.17 -19.28 -3.55
CA GLU A 20 5.41 -20.15 -2.40
C GLU A 20 6.60 -19.67 -1.56
N GLU A 21 7.71 -19.31 -2.22
CA GLU A 21 8.87 -18.71 -1.55
C GLU A 21 8.50 -17.39 -0.87
N ARG A 22 7.72 -16.54 -1.56
CA ARG A 22 7.24 -15.27 -1.00
C ARG A 22 6.28 -15.48 0.17
N LYS A 23 5.42 -16.49 0.12
CA LYS A 23 4.52 -16.87 1.22
C LYS A 23 5.32 -17.31 2.44
N LYS A 24 6.35 -18.13 2.26
CA LYS A 24 7.22 -18.59 3.36
C LYS A 24 7.91 -17.41 4.07
N VAL A 25 8.50 -16.50 3.30
CA VAL A 25 9.11 -15.27 3.84
C VAL A 25 8.10 -14.41 4.61
N TRP A 26 6.88 -14.27 4.08
CA TRP A 26 5.82 -13.51 4.74
C TRP A 26 5.40 -14.11 6.08
N LEU A 27 5.30 -15.43 6.17
CA LEU A 27 4.96 -16.13 7.41
C LEU A 27 6.11 -16.04 8.43
N GLU A 28 7.36 -16.02 7.98
CA GLU A 28 8.54 -15.93 8.83
C GLU A 28 8.75 -14.52 9.42
N ILE A 29 8.48 -13.47 8.64
CA ILE A 29 8.63 -12.08 9.10
C ILE A 29 7.45 -11.62 9.97
N SER A 30 6.29 -12.24 9.84
CA SER A 30 5.07 -11.77 10.49
C SER A 30 4.84 -12.45 11.84
N ASP A 31 5.03 -11.72 12.92
CA ASP A 31 4.90 -12.21 14.32
C ASP A 31 3.54 -12.87 14.66
N ASN A 32 2.50 -12.77 13.83
CA ASN A 32 1.15 -13.30 14.10
C ASN A 32 0.35 -13.74 12.85
N LEU A 33 1.03 -14.08 11.75
CA LEU A 33 0.37 -14.48 10.50
C LEU A 33 0.40 -16.01 10.33
N THR A 34 -0.77 -16.64 10.32
CA THR A 34 -0.92 -18.07 10.00
C THR A 34 -1.19 -18.27 8.51
N GLU A 35 -0.92 -19.47 7.98
CA GLU A 35 -1.22 -19.81 6.58
C GLU A 35 -2.67 -19.50 6.17
N PRO A 36 -3.71 -19.90 6.94
CA PRO A 36 -5.09 -19.57 6.59
C PRO A 36 -5.37 -18.06 6.56
N LYS A 37 -4.74 -17.29 7.47
CA LYS A 37 -4.87 -15.83 7.48
C LYS A 37 -4.17 -15.20 6.28
N PHE A 38 -3.00 -15.69 5.91
CA PHE A 38 -2.28 -15.26 4.71
C PHE A 38 -3.12 -15.52 3.45
N ASP A 39 -3.67 -16.73 3.30
CA ASP A 39 -4.46 -17.11 2.13
C ASP A 39 -5.75 -16.27 2.04
N ALA A 40 -6.43 -16.02 3.16
CA ALA A 40 -7.59 -15.13 3.21
C ALA A 40 -7.22 -13.68 2.85
N MET A 41 -6.08 -13.17 3.33
CA MET A 41 -5.59 -11.83 3.00
C MET A 41 -5.26 -11.71 1.50
N MET A 42 -4.64 -12.75 0.92
CA MET A 42 -4.31 -12.80 -0.50
C MET A 42 -5.56 -12.89 -1.38
N ALA A 43 -6.53 -13.72 -1.00
CA ALA A 43 -7.81 -13.82 -1.71
C ALA A 43 -8.57 -12.49 -1.73
N LYS A 44 -8.62 -11.80 -0.57
CA LYS A 44 -9.23 -10.46 -0.46
C LYS A 44 -8.49 -9.41 -1.27
N SER A 45 -7.16 -9.48 -1.31
CA SER A 45 -6.35 -8.55 -2.11
C SER A 45 -6.56 -8.78 -3.60
N LYS A 46 -6.62 -10.05 -4.04
CA LYS A 46 -6.89 -10.43 -5.43
C LYS A 46 -8.27 -10.00 -5.89
N SER A 47 -9.30 -10.16 -5.06
CA SER A 47 -10.65 -9.70 -5.42
C SER A 47 -10.73 -8.18 -5.55
N ARG A 48 -10.03 -7.44 -4.68
CA ARG A 48 -9.92 -5.97 -4.79
C ARG A 48 -9.12 -5.53 -6.02
N GLN A 49 -8.11 -6.29 -6.45
CA GLN A 49 -7.26 -5.92 -7.58
C GLN A 49 -8.07 -5.66 -8.86
N ALA A 50 -9.17 -6.39 -9.06
CA ALA A 50 -10.06 -6.21 -10.20
C ALA A 50 -10.74 -4.83 -10.27
N SER A 51 -10.87 -4.13 -9.15
CA SER A 51 -11.45 -2.78 -9.08
C SER A 51 -10.40 -1.67 -8.96
N VAL A 52 -9.10 -2.01 -8.96
CA VAL A 52 -8.03 -1.01 -8.90
C VAL A 52 -7.85 -0.36 -10.27
N PRO A 53 -7.80 0.99 -10.35
CA PRO A 53 -7.52 1.70 -11.60
C PRO A 53 -6.20 1.25 -12.21
N GLN A 54 -6.21 0.97 -13.51
CA GLN A 54 -5.00 0.57 -14.23
C GLN A 54 -4.22 1.80 -14.71
N VAL A 55 -2.92 1.65 -14.91
CA VAL A 55 -2.08 2.72 -15.49
C VAL A 55 -2.64 3.09 -16.87
N GLY A 56 -2.76 4.40 -17.13
CA GLY A 56 -3.35 4.95 -18.36
C GLY A 56 -4.88 5.07 -18.34
N THR A 57 -5.57 4.50 -17.34
CA THR A 57 -7.00 4.74 -17.13
C THR A 57 -7.25 6.03 -16.35
N MET A 58 -8.47 6.56 -16.43
CA MET A 58 -8.83 7.76 -15.68
C MET A 58 -8.76 7.49 -14.18
N ALA A 59 -7.98 8.32 -13.47
CA ALA A 59 -7.92 8.26 -12.01
C ALA A 59 -9.32 8.49 -11.40
N PRO A 60 -9.73 7.72 -10.38
CA PRO A 60 -11.00 7.93 -9.70
C PRO A 60 -11.05 9.34 -9.10
N ASP A 61 -12.16 10.03 -9.31
CA ASP A 61 -12.35 11.33 -8.67
C ASP A 61 -12.62 11.13 -7.18
N PHE A 62 -12.08 12.04 -6.38
CA PHE A 62 -12.27 12.03 -4.93
C PHE A 62 -12.18 13.46 -4.40
N THR A 63 -12.80 13.66 -3.24
CA THR A 63 -12.75 14.92 -2.50
C THR A 63 -12.13 14.65 -1.13
N ILE A 64 -11.10 15.41 -0.79
CA ILE A 64 -10.35 15.26 0.46
C ILE A 64 -10.23 16.60 1.17
N GLU A 65 -10.30 16.57 2.50
CA GLU A 65 -10.07 17.75 3.33
C GLU A 65 -8.58 18.12 3.34
N ARG A 66 -8.27 19.39 3.11
CA ARG A 66 -6.92 19.92 3.21
C ARG A 66 -6.57 20.14 4.68
N LEU A 67 -5.41 19.67 5.10
CA LEU A 67 -4.87 20.01 6.42
C LEU A 67 -4.16 21.36 6.39
N SER A 68 -4.20 22.07 7.51
CA SER A 68 -3.41 23.28 7.71
C SER A 68 -1.91 22.94 7.84
N ARG A 69 -1.04 23.95 7.82
CA ARG A 69 0.41 23.75 8.04
C ARG A 69 0.71 23.12 9.41
N ASP A 70 -0.12 23.42 10.40
CA ASP A 70 -0.12 22.84 11.75
C ASP A 70 -0.89 21.51 11.85
N ARG A 71 -1.20 20.89 10.70
CA ARG A 71 -1.84 19.56 10.57
C ARG A 71 -3.25 19.48 11.15
N LYS A 72 -3.95 20.61 11.26
CA LYS A 72 -5.33 20.64 11.73
C LYS A 72 -6.31 20.55 10.57
N ARG A 73 -7.50 20.04 10.88
CA ARG A 73 -8.67 20.11 10.00
C ARG A 73 -8.99 21.58 9.71
N THR A 74 -9.26 21.88 8.45
CA THR A 74 -9.55 23.24 7.99
C THR A 74 -11.00 23.42 7.56
N GLY A 75 -11.70 22.32 7.24
CA GLY A 75 -12.98 22.39 6.54
C GLY A 75 -12.87 22.76 5.05
N ASP A 76 -11.65 23.06 4.55
CA ASP A 76 -11.40 23.25 3.12
C ASP A 76 -11.26 21.90 2.43
N TYR A 77 -11.89 21.73 1.28
CA TYR A 77 -11.81 20.51 0.49
C TYR A 77 -11.18 20.75 -0.87
N VAL A 78 -10.47 19.75 -1.37
CA VAL A 78 -9.97 19.71 -2.74
C VAL A 78 -10.51 18.46 -3.44
N THR A 79 -11.00 18.64 -4.66
CA THR A 79 -11.45 17.56 -5.53
C THR A 79 -10.40 17.30 -6.60
N LEU A 80 -10.08 16.04 -6.89
CA LEU A 80 -9.04 15.69 -7.87
C LEU A 80 -9.33 16.29 -9.25
N SER A 81 -10.58 16.24 -9.70
CA SER A 81 -10.99 16.81 -10.99
C SER A 81 -10.76 18.32 -11.12
N ALA A 82 -10.70 19.05 -10.01
CA ALA A 82 -10.37 20.49 -10.01
C ALA A 82 -8.88 20.77 -10.31
N LEU A 83 -8.02 19.75 -10.28
CA LEU A 83 -6.58 19.84 -10.56
C LEU A 83 -6.20 19.45 -11.99
N ARG A 84 -7.18 19.23 -12.87
CA ARG A 84 -6.92 18.88 -14.29
C ARG A 84 -6.02 19.91 -14.98
N GLY A 85 -5.14 19.42 -15.84
CA GLY A 85 -4.12 20.24 -16.52
C GLY A 85 -2.83 20.42 -15.73
N LYS A 86 -2.74 19.91 -14.49
CA LYS A 86 -1.52 19.89 -13.68
C LYS A 86 -1.15 18.45 -13.33
N PRO A 87 0.16 18.11 -13.30
CA PRO A 87 0.59 16.82 -12.76
C PRO A 87 0.29 16.75 -11.25
N VAL A 88 -0.26 15.63 -10.79
CA VAL A 88 -0.62 15.39 -9.39
C VAL A 88 0.02 14.07 -8.94
N ALA A 89 0.67 14.08 -7.78
CA ALA A 89 1.17 12.88 -7.10
C ALA A 89 0.33 12.61 -5.84
N LEU A 90 -0.05 11.35 -5.62
CA LEU A 90 -0.73 10.91 -4.41
C LEU A 90 0.21 10.04 -3.58
N CYS A 91 0.50 10.50 -2.37
CA CYS A 91 1.36 9.81 -1.42
C CYS A 91 0.53 9.47 -0.18
N PHE A 92 0.40 8.17 0.11
CA PHE A 92 -0.26 7.69 1.32
C PHE A 92 0.80 7.43 2.40
N GLY A 93 0.54 7.93 3.61
CA GLY A 93 1.39 7.71 4.77
C GLY A 93 0.54 7.53 6.02
N SER A 94 1.14 7.00 7.08
CA SER A 94 0.49 6.94 8.39
C SER A 94 0.35 8.35 8.96
N TYR A 95 -0.86 8.68 9.44
CA TYR A 95 -1.12 9.84 10.26
C TYR A 95 -1.67 9.34 11.59
N THR A 96 -0.96 9.63 12.69
CA THR A 96 -1.35 9.32 14.06
C THR A 96 -1.47 10.60 14.86
#